data_AF-A0A3E2CU19-F1
#
_entry.id   AF-A0A3E2CU19-F1
#
_cell.length_a   1.000
_cell.length_b   1.000
_cell.length_c   1.000
_cell.angle_alpha   90.00
_cell.angle_beta   90.00
_cell.angle_gamma   90.00
#
_symmetry.space_group_name_H-M   'P 1'
#
loop_
_entity.id
_entity.type
_entity.pdbx_description
1 polymer ?
#
loop_
_entity_poly.entity_id
_entity_poly.type
_entity_poly.pdbx_seq_one_letter_code
_entity_poly.pdbx_strand_id
1 'polypeptide(L)'
;MVVAEKHVKNMSGGLVGQIIVRVLAGLVSAATAFTMNVVAPQKSSSIEHVNTNVHANVRANVHTKSVVKPIIQSHSGTVYQSSFIDNEYGAHWSDADGTTAFIDGNDDVFVNNAKAVIDVSEHQKEIDWDAVKASGVDGAIIRISYGWDNGYDKQALRNISECKRLGIPFGIYMYSYAEKAEDGAAEGADIVNLLQGAGVSPQDLTYPVYYDLEKWSWSGHKPPTSPYVYQDIVASWWNQLVSAGYHKLGVYSYTNYLRGPLNSQYIHERTSWVASYGSRVGFPISTALRGWQYTSDGSVDGIDGRVDLNAFGMADGSEINGVSEFGNTITNTSTNSSQEVGDGWKVSKKANRRDLWTNGDKSFILQYELRDSYYGHGGYARLGAPVADEENLGGGWWRQRCQHGDVFTQGRDKKYVIQFELRDSYQGHRGAAWLGAPVAEEENLGGGWWRQRCQNGDVWTHGKDKKFVLMFNLRKDYYARGGFEKLGAPVEDEHYDGNGIWRQTCQKATLQAK
;
A
#
# COMPACT_ATOMS: atom_id res chain seq x y z
N MET A 1 -4.92 4.98 48.70
CA MET A 1 -4.55 5.59 49.98
C MET A 1 -3.38 4.78 50.53
N VAL A 2 -2.15 5.33 50.39
CA VAL A 2 -0.85 5.08 51.06
C VAL A 2 -0.40 3.62 51.32
N VAL A 3 0.83 3.16 51.10
CA VAL A 3 2.18 3.75 51.03
C VAL A 3 3.06 2.77 50.23
N ALA A 4 3.95 3.26 49.36
CA ALA A 4 5.23 2.58 49.10
C ALA A 4 6.29 3.63 48.76
N GLU A 5 7.39 3.56 49.49
CA GLU A 5 8.37 4.62 49.68
C GLU A 5 9.33 4.83 48.50
N LYS A 6 9.77 6.08 48.41
CA LYS A 6 10.81 6.61 47.53
C LYS A 6 12.18 6.05 47.87
N HIS A 7 12.93 5.70 46.82
CA HIS A 7 14.38 5.91 46.81
C HIS A 7 14.77 6.82 45.65
N VAL A 8 15.16 8.04 46.02
CA VAL A 8 15.82 9.03 45.17
C VAL A 8 17.29 9.04 45.56
N LYS A 9 18.18 8.79 44.60
CA LYS A 9 19.56 9.28 44.65
C LYS A 9 19.74 10.31 43.56
N ASN A 10 20.05 11.52 43.99
CA ASN A 10 20.38 12.68 43.17
C ASN A 10 21.84 12.64 42.70
N MET A 11 22.12 13.60 41.81
CA MET A 11 23.41 14.10 41.27
C MET A 11 23.77 13.50 39.91
N SER A 12 24.15 14.25 38.87
CA SER A 12 24.33 15.69 38.63
C SER A 12 24.96 15.81 37.23
N GLY A 13 24.71 16.91 36.52
CA GLY A 13 25.64 17.42 35.50
C GLY A 13 25.35 16.98 34.06
N GLY A 14 25.13 17.98 33.20
CA GLY A 14 24.94 17.80 31.77
C GLY A 14 26.23 17.90 30.95
N LEU A 15 25.96 18.14 29.66
CA LEU A 15 26.84 18.57 28.56
C LEU A 15 27.44 17.47 27.64
N VAL A 16 27.06 17.60 26.35
CA VAL A 16 27.81 17.31 25.09
C VAL A 16 28.13 15.83 24.83
N GLY A 17 27.66 15.18 23.77
CA GLY A 17 27.59 15.62 22.37
C GLY A 17 28.79 15.07 21.61
N GLN A 18 28.71 13.85 21.06
CA GLN A 18 29.56 13.43 19.94
C GLN A 18 28.94 12.22 19.23
N ILE A 19 28.35 12.51 18.08
CA ILE A 19 27.91 11.54 17.08
C ILE A 19 29.17 11.06 16.35
N ILE A 20 29.46 9.76 16.44
CA ILE A 20 30.49 9.11 15.65
C ILE A 20 29.88 8.77 14.29
N VAL A 21 30.30 9.50 13.26
CA VAL A 21 30.11 9.14 11.85
C VAL A 21 31.17 8.12 11.48
N ARG A 22 30.77 6.89 11.13
CA ARG A 22 31.65 5.93 10.45
C ARG A 22 31.31 5.91 8.97
N VAL A 23 32.17 6.54 8.18
CA VAL A 23 32.29 6.35 6.73
C VAL A 23 33.07 5.07 6.50
N LEU A 24 32.54 4.14 5.71
CA LEU A 24 33.31 3.04 5.11
C LEU A 24 32.96 2.96 3.63
N ALA A 25 33.88 3.45 2.82
CA ALA A 25 33.97 3.19 1.39
C ALA A 25 34.65 1.82 1.18
N GLY A 26 34.23 1.08 0.16
CA GLY A 26 34.86 -0.19 -0.21
C GLY A 26 34.25 -0.83 -1.45
N LEU A 27 34.57 -0.25 -2.61
CA LEU A 27 34.49 -0.92 -3.93
C LEU A 27 35.62 -1.96 -4.02
N VAL A 28 35.29 -3.24 -4.27
CA VAL A 28 36.20 -4.18 -4.96
C VAL A 28 35.38 -5.15 -5.82
N SER A 29 35.62 -5.10 -7.13
CA SER A 29 35.24 -6.12 -8.10
C SER A 29 36.11 -7.36 -7.96
N ALA A 30 35.53 -8.56 -8.08
CA ALA A 30 36.28 -9.76 -8.44
C ALA A 30 35.38 -10.71 -9.24
N ALA A 31 35.66 -10.78 -10.54
CA ALA A 31 35.25 -11.89 -11.39
C ALA A 31 36.19 -13.08 -11.14
N THR A 32 35.65 -14.28 -11.00
CA THR A 32 36.37 -15.50 -11.37
C THR A 32 35.37 -16.58 -11.78
N ALA A 33 35.42 -16.94 -13.06
CA ALA A 33 34.78 -18.11 -13.63
C ALA A 33 35.53 -19.38 -13.21
N PHE A 34 34.83 -20.51 -12.98
CA PHE A 34 35.40 -21.83 -13.25
C PHE A 34 34.30 -22.87 -13.56
N THR A 35 34.33 -23.29 -14.83
CA THR A 35 34.12 -24.64 -15.41
C THR A 35 32.83 -25.42 -15.15
N MET A 36 32.16 -25.64 -16.29
CA MET A 36 31.33 -26.79 -16.64
C MET A 36 31.96 -28.12 -16.23
N ASN A 37 31.12 -29.05 -15.77
CA ASN A 37 31.35 -30.47 -16.03
C ASN A 37 30.04 -31.12 -16.47
N VAL A 38 30.08 -31.64 -17.70
CA VAL A 38 29.04 -32.41 -18.36
C VAL A 38 29.25 -33.87 -17.99
N VAL A 39 28.23 -34.54 -17.42
CA VAL A 39 28.07 -35.99 -17.54
C VAL A 39 26.58 -36.31 -17.65
N ALA A 40 26.20 -36.96 -18.76
CA ALA A 40 24.96 -37.71 -18.95
C ALA A 40 25.32 -39.19 -19.15
N PRO A 41 24.37 -40.11 -19.37
CA PRO A 41 23.31 -40.56 -18.47
C PRO A 41 23.45 -42.07 -18.16
N GLN A 42 22.78 -42.59 -17.13
CA GLN A 42 22.65 -44.04 -16.90
C GLN A 42 21.18 -44.46 -16.87
N LYS A 43 20.91 -45.55 -17.60
CA LYS A 43 19.62 -46.17 -17.91
C LYS A 43 19.06 -47.02 -16.77
N SER A 44 17.72 -47.05 -16.73
CA SER A 44 16.80 -48.16 -16.52
C SER A 44 16.99 -49.13 -15.34
N SER A 45 15.92 -49.29 -14.56
CA SER A 45 15.41 -50.62 -14.21
C SER A 45 13.90 -50.57 -13.96
N SER A 46 13.17 -51.25 -14.83
CA SER A 46 11.76 -51.64 -14.74
C SER A 46 11.52 -52.58 -13.54
N ILE A 47 10.43 -52.39 -12.81
CA ILE A 47 9.93 -53.36 -11.82
C ILE A 47 8.63 -53.96 -12.34
N GLU A 48 8.62 -55.28 -12.47
CA GLU A 48 7.49 -56.15 -12.78
C GLU A 48 6.49 -56.17 -11.62
N HIS A 49 5.20 -55.97 -11.91
CA HIS A 49 4.11 -56.27 -10.96
C HIS A 49 3.70 -57.73 -11.11
N VAL A 50 4.04 -58.55 -10.11
CA VAL A 50 3.56 -59.91 -9.95
C VAL A 50 2.15 -59.89 -9.35
N ASN A 51 1.19 -60.45 -10.08
CA ASN A 51 -0.17 -60.72 -9.63
C ASN A 51 -0.19 -62.02 -8.80
N THR A 52 -0.63 -61.94 -7.53
CA THR A 52 -1.04 -63.14 -6.78
C THR A 52 -2.42 -62.92 -6.15
N ASN A 53 -3.41 -63.59 -6.74
CA ASN A 53 -4.73 -63.82 -6.17
C ASN A 53 -4.63 -64.78 -4.97
N VAL A 54 -5.16 -64.39 -3.81
CA VAL A 54 -5.51 -65.34 -2.75
C VAL A 54 -6.98 -65.12 -2.37
N HIS A 55 -7.80 -66.10 -2.73
CA HIS A 55 -9.15 -66.29 -2.22
C HIS A 55 -9.08 -66.76 -0.76
N ALA A 56 -9.79 -66.08 0.14
CA ALA A 56 -10.18 -66.64 1.44
C ALA A 56 -11.66 -66.36 1.71
N ASN A 57 -12.44 -67.43 1.78
CA ASN A 57 -13.83 -67.47 2.20
C ASN A 57 -13.92 -67.39 3.73
N VAL A 58 -14.65 -66.41 4.27
CA VAL A 58 -15.28 -66.54 5.60
C VAL A 58 -16.71 -65.98 5.56
N ARG A 59 -17.66 -66.80 5.99
CA ARG A 59 -19.10 -66.53 6.04
C ARG A 59 -19.45 -65.61 7.23
N ALA A 60 -20.21 -64.56 6.91
CA ALA A 60 -21.37 -63.95 7.57
C ALA A 60 -21.46 -63.85 9.10
N ASN A 61 -21.65 -62.61 9.58
CA ASN A 61 -22.86 -62.28 10.34
C ASN A 61 -23.31 -60.83 10.08
N VAL A 62 -24.60 -60.69 9.77
CA VAL A 62 -25.26 -59.50 9.22
C VAL A 62 -25.90 -58.69 10.36
N HIS A 63 -25.66 -57.37 10.39
CA HIS A 63 -26.66 -56.40 10.84
C HIS A 63 -26.68 -55.20 9.90
N THR A 64 -27.88 -54.90 9.42
CA THR A 64 -28.25 -54.12 8.23
C THR A 64 -28.34 -52.62 8.51
N LYS A 65 -27.68 -51.79 7.68
CA LYS A 65 -28.18 -50.47 7.24
C LYS A 65 -27.78 -50.26 5.77
N SER A 66 -28.73 -49.83 4.95
CA SER A 66 -28.65 -49.73 3.49
C SER A 66 -27.40 -49.01 2.97
N VAL A 67 -26.61 -49.72 2.17
CA VAL A 67 -25.54 -49.19 1.35
C VAL A 67 -26.07 -49.06 -0.08
N VAL A 68 -26.19 -47.84 -0.58
CA VAL A 68 -26.31 -47.60 -2.02
C VAL A 68 -24.93 -47.85 -2.62
N LYS A 69 -24.84 -48.80 -3.55
CA LYS A 69 -23.60 -49.18 -4.23
C LYS A 69 -23.12 -48.01 -5.11
N PRO A 70 -21.82 -47.64 -5.10
CA PRO A 70 -21.30 -46.71 -6.09
C PRO A 70 -21.23 -47.41 -7.45
N ILE A 71 -21.76 -46.74 -8.48
CA ILE A 71 -21.53 -47.10 -9.88
C ILE A 71 -20.08 -46.70 -10.19
N ILE A 72 -19.17 -47.67 -10.22
CA ILE A 72 -17.81 -47.43 -10.70
C ILE A 72 -17.86 -47.39 -12.22
N GLN A 73 -17.87 -46.17 -12.79
CA GLN A 73 -17.55 -45.95 -14.18
C GLN A 73 -16.07 -45.56 -14.25
N SER A 74 -15.25 -46.46 -14.79
CA SER A 74 -13.82 -46.26 -14.94
C SER A 74 -13.53 -45.12 -15.94
N HIS A 75 -13.08 -43.99 -15.43
CA HIS A 75 -12.35 -43.01 -16.21
C HIS A 75 -10.94 -42.93 -15.63
N SER A 76 -9.91 -43.11 -16.47
CA SER A 76 -8.52 -42.92 -16.08
C SER A 76 -8.26 -41.43 -15.88
N GLY A 77 -8.53 -40.96 -14.67
CA GLY A 77 -8.10 -39.66 -14.17
C GLY A 77 -7.71 -39.87 -12.72
N THR A 78 -6.52 -39.42 -12.34
CA THR A 78 -6.11 -39.35 -10.95
C THR A 78 -7.16 -38.52 -10.20
N VAL A 79 -7.94 -39.14 -9.32
CA VAL A 79 -8.89 -38.44 -8.45
C VAL A 79 -8.05 -37.82 -7.33
N TYR A 80 -7.71 -36.54 -7.46
CA TYR A 80 -7.26 -35.77 -6.31
C TYR A 80 -8.51 -35.47 -5.47
N GLN A 81 -8.54 -35.94 -4.23
CA GLN A 81 -9.52 -35.46 -3.27
C GLN A 81 -9.08 -34.04 -2.93
N SER A 82 -9.57 -33.07 -3.69
CA SER A 82 -9.15 -31.68 -3.53
C SER A 82 -9.53 -31.18 -2.15
N SER A 83 -8.65 -30.40 -1.53
CA SER A 83 -8.94 -29.64 -0.29
C SER A 83 -9.98 -28.52 -0.47
N PHE A 84 -10.74 -28.56 -1.57
CA PHE A 84 -11.71 -27.56 -1.98
C PHE A 84 -13.05 -27.88 -1.33
N ILE A 85 -13.18 -27.52 -0.06
CA ILE A 85 -14.48 -27.60 0.60
C ILE A 85 -15.34 -26.41 0.20
N ASP A 86 -16.61 -26.70 -0.03
CA ASP A 86 -17.67 -25.71 -0.14
C ASP A 86 -17.81 -24.96 1.18
N ASN A 87 -18.37 -23.76 1.14
CA ASN A 87 -18.71 -23.04 2.36
C ASN A 87 -20.09 -23.46 2.88
N GLU A 88 -20.32 -23.26 4.19
CA GLU A 88 -21.59 -23.62 4.84
C GLU A 88 -22.80 -22.79 4.36
N TYR A 89 -22.57 -21.77 3.52
CA TYR A 89 -23.56 -20.83 3.02
C TYR A 89 -23.90 -21.02 1.54
N GLY A 90 -23.43 -22.12 0.92
CA GLY A 90 -23.81 -22.54 -0.44
C GLY A 90 -22.84 -22.15 -1.56
N ALA A 91 -21.75 -21.43 -1.26
CA ALA A 91 -20.70 -21.22 -2.24
C ALA A 91 -19.88 -22.49 -2.42
N HIS A 92 -19.61 -22.89 -3.66
CA HIS A 92 -19.10 -24.22 -3.96
C HIS A 92 -18.17 -24.24 -5.18
N TRP A 93 -17.34 -25.29 -5.24
CA TRP A 93 -16.45 -25.53 -6.37
C TRP A 93 -17.15 -26.37 -7.44
N SER A 94 -16.88 -26.06 -8.71
CA SER A 94 -17.41 -26.80 -9.86
C SER A 94 -16.32 -27.03 -10.90
N ASP A 95 -16.21 -28.26 -11.38
CA ASP A 95 -15.26 -28.66 -12.44
C ASP A 95 -15.97 -28.98 -13.76
N ALA A 96 -17.12 -28.33 -14.01
CA ALA A 96 -17.86 -28.51 -15.26
C ALA A 96 -16.97 -28.16 -16.47
N ASP A 97 -17.05 -28.99 -17.52
CA ASP A 97 -16.37 -28.79 -18.81
C ASP A 97 -14.83 -28.66 -18.73
N GLY A 98 -14.20 -29.18 -17.68
CA GLY A 98 -12.74 -29.19 -17.51
C GLY A 98 -12.14 -27.85 -17.08
N THR A 99 -12.98 -26.91 -16.62
CA THR A 99 -12.58 -25.58 -16.16
C THR A 99 -13.05 -25.41 -14.72
N THR A 100 -12.15 -25.39 -13.74
CA THR A 100 -12.52 -25.19 -12.33
C THR A 100 -13.09 -23.78 -12.13
N ALA A 101 -14.28 -23.67 -11.54
CA ALA A 101 -14.96 -22.43 -11.22
C ALA A 101 -15.34 -22.41 -9.73
N PHE A 102 -15.40 -21.20 -9.16
CA PHE A 102 -15.99 -20.99 -7.85
C PHE A 102 -17.31 -20.24 -8.00
N ILE A 103 -18.36 -20.82 -7.46
CA ILE A 103 -19.76 -20.41 -7.64
C ILE A 103 -20.29 -19.91 -6.31
N ASP A 104 -21.04 -18.80 -6.32
CA ASP A 104 -21.69 -18.29 -5.12
C ASP A 104 -22.98 -19.09 -4.79
N GLY A 105 -23.57 -18.84 -3.63
CA GLY A 105 -24.78 -19.54 -3.17
C GLY A 105 -26.06 -19.19 -3.93
N ASN A 106 -26.01 -18.34 -4.96
CA ASN A 106 -27.11 -18.10 -5.91
C ASN A 106 -26.85 -18.78 -7.28
N ASP A 107 -25.84 -19.64 -7.37
CA ASP A 107 -25.37 -20.27 -8.61
C ASP A 107 -24.76 -19.29 -9.63
N ASP A 108 -24.35 -18.09 -9.19
CA ASP A 108 -23.60 -17.16 -10.03
C ASP A 108 -22.09 -17.47 -9.95
N VAL A 109 -21.44 -17.54 -11.11
CA VAL A 109 -19.99 -17.76 -11.17
C VAL A 109 -19.26 -16.53 -10.62
N PHE A 110 -18.49 -16.69 -9.54
CA PHE A 110 -17.63 -15.64 -9.00
C PHE A 110 -16.37 -15.47 -9.88
N VAL A 111 -15.66 -16.56 -10.13
CA VAL A 111 -14.51 -16.63 -11.04
C VAL A 111 -14.46 -17.98 -11.77
N ASN A 112 -14.07 -17.94 -13.05
CA ASN A 112 -13.67 -19.11 -13.84
C ASN A 112 -12.17 -19.33 -13.74
N ASN A 113 -11.69 -20.54 -14.05
CA ASN A 113 -10.30 -20.94 -13.85
C ASN A 113 -9.81 -20.65 -12.42
N ALA A 114 -10.70 -20.91 -11.46
CA ALA A 114 -10.51 -20.61 -10.06
C ALA A 114 -9.31 -21.38 -9.49
N LYS A 115 -8.59 -20.72 -8.60
CA LYS A 115 -7.44 -21.26 -7.86
C LYS A 115 -7.77 -21.27 -6.39
N ALA A 116 -7.62 -22.43 -5.76
CA ALA A 116 -7.81 -22.53 -4.32
C ALA A 116 -6.51 -22.18 -3.60
N VAL A 117 -6.56 -21.07 -2.87
CA VAL A 117 -5.41 -20.47 -2.24
C VAL A 117 -5.63 -20.46 -0.74
N ILE A 118 -4.64 -20.91 0.01
CA ILE A 118 -4.65 -20.76 1.47
C ILE A 118 -3.98 -19.46 1.88
N ASP A 119 -4.35 -18.88 3.00
CA ASP A 119 -3.52 -17.87 3.64
C ASP A 119 -3.05 -18.33 5.02
N VAL A 120 -1.77 -18.12 5.29
CA VAL A 120 -1.06 -18.75 6.41
C VAL A 120 -0.13 -17.79 7.12
N SER A 121 0.07 -18.05 8.41
CA SER A 121 0.94 -17.28 9.31
C SER A 121 1.53 -18.20 10.38
N GLU A 122 2.17 -17.63 11.40
CA GLU A 122 2.59 -18.41 12.58
C GLU A 122 1.45 -19.16 13.28
N HIS A 123 0.19 -18.79 13.05
CA HIS A 123 -0.97 -19.42 13.68
C HIS A 123 -1.20 -20.86 13.19
N GLN A 124 -0.77 -21.19 11.98
CA GLN A 124 -0.76 -22.54 11.44
C GLN A 124 0.45 -23.38 11.88
N LYS A 125 1.35 -22.79 12.69
CA LYS A 125 2.56 -23.44 13.21
C LYS A 125 3.44 -23.97 12.08
N GLU A 126 4.10 -25.12 12.29
CA GLU A 126 4.89 -25.76 11.27
C GLU A 126 4.00 -26.56 10.30
N ILE A 127 4.08 -26.22 9.02
CA ILE A 127 3.28 -26.82 7.95
C ILE A 127 4.09 -27.89 7.21
N ASP A 128 3.47 -29.04 6.93
CA ASP A 128 3.96 -30.02 5.96
C ASP A 128 3.56 -29.57 4.54
N TRP A 129 4.47 -28.84 3.88
CA TRP A 129 4.21 -28.26 2.57
C TRP A 129 4.17 -29.29 1.43
N ASP A 130 4.80 -30.45 1.60
CA ASP A 130 4.69 -31.55 0.63
C ASP A 130 3.27 -32.14 0.66
N ALA A 131 2.70 -32.33 1.86
CA ALA A 131 1.31 -32.75 2.03
C ALA A 131 0.31 -31.71 1.51
N VAL A 132 0.53 -30.41 1.81
CA VAL A 132 -0.30 -29.31 1.28
C VAL A 132 -0.29 -29.29 -0.25
N LYS A 133 0.87 -29.48 -0.88
CA LYS A 133 0.95 -29.56 -2.34
C LYS A 133 0.22 -30.78 -2.88
N ALA A 134 0.32 -31.92 -2.20
CA ALA A 134 -0.35 -33.16 -2.59
C ALA A 134 -1.88 -33.10 -2.43
N SER A 135 -2.40 -32.23 -1.54
CA SER A 135 -3.84 -32.04 -1.34
C SER A 135 -4.52 -31.24 -2.46
N GLY A 136 -3.75 -30.66 -3.37
CA GLY A 136 -4.26 -29.88 -4.50
C GLY A 136 -4.37 -28.37 -4.27
N VAL A 137 -3.75 -27.82 -3.22
CA VAL A 137 -3.66 -26.35 -3.05
C VAL A 137 -2.92 -25.72 -4.23
N ASP A 138 -3.53 -24.71 -4.87
CA ASP A 138 -2.98 -24.01 -6.04
C ASP A 138 -1.99 -22.90 -5.67
N GLY A 139 -2.01 -22.41 -4.43
CA GLY A 139 -1.11 -21.37 -3.97
C GLY A 139 -1.30 -20.95 -2.53
N ALA A 140 -0.47 -20.01 -2.07
CA ALA A 140 -0.54 -19.49 -0.70
C ALA A 140 -0.33 -17.96 -0.62
N ILE A 141 -1.03 -17.26 0.28
CA ILE A 141 -0.68 -15.89 0.70
C ILE A 141 -0.07 -15.97 2.10
N ILE A 142 1.18 -15.56 2.25
CA ILE A 142 1.96 -15.78 3.48
C ILE A 142 2.07 -14.47 4.28
N ARG A 143 1.76 -14.48 5.58
CA ARG A 143 2.05 -13.32 6.44
C ARG A 143 3.55 -13.15 6.57
N ILE A 144 4.07 -11.98 6.20
CA ILE A 144 5.49 -11.68 6.40
C ILE A 144 5.75 -10.95 7.72
N SER A 145 4.83 -10.08 8.14
CA SER A 145 4.93 -9.25 9.35
C SER A 145 3.56 -8.69 9.73
N TYR A 146 3.54 -7.90 10.80
CA TYR A 146 2.44 -7.05 11.23
C TYR A 146 3.03 -5.74 11.80
N GLY A 147 2.41 -4.59 11.52
CA GLY A 147 2.98 -3.29 11.88
C GLY A 147 4.32 -3.02 11.19
N TRP A 148 5.22 -2.32 11.89
CA TRP A 148 6.60 -2.05 11.45
C TRP A 148 7.58 -2.37 12.58
N ASP A 149 8.84 -2.67 12.24
CA ASP A 149 9.92 -3.00 13.18
C ASP A 149 9.67 -4.23 14.09
N ASN A 150 8.64 -5.03 13.80
CA ASN A 150 8.35 -6.27 14.55
C ASN A 150 9.14 -7.48 14.04
N GLY A 151 9.83 -7.33 12.91
CA GLY A 151 10.55 -8.42 12.24
C GLY A 151 9.61 -9.39 11.53
N TYR A 152 10.14 -10.56 11.17
CA TYR A 152 9.34 -11.58 10.49
C TYR A 152 8.30 -12.22 11.41
N ASP A 153 7.11 -12.50 10.87
CA ASP A 153 6.24 -13.56 11.40
C ASP A 153 7.06 -14.85 11.57
N LYS A 154 6.84 -15.58 12.68
CA LYS A 154 7.69 -16.70 13.08
C LYS A 154 7.80 -17.81 12.03
N GLN A 155 6.83 -17.94 11.12
CA GLN A 155 6.83 -18.95 10.06
C GLN A 155 7.11 -18.39 8.67
N ALA A 156 7.21 -17.05 8.51
CA ALA A 156 7.34 -16.40 7.20
C ALA A 156 8.50 -16.97 6.37
N LEU A 157 9.71 -17.00 6.93
CA LEU A 157 10.91 -17.44 6.20
C LEU A 157 10.81 -18.91 5.76
N ARG A 158 10.31 -19.79 6.64
CA ARG A 158 10.12 -21.21 6.32
C ARG A 158 9.05 -21.40 5.26
N ASN A 159 7.91 -20.73 5.39
CA ASN A 159 6.81 -20.82 4.43
C ASN A 159 7.23 -20.32 3.04
N ILE A 160 7.92 -19.18 2.98
CA ILE A 160 8.47 -18.65 1.72
C ILE A 160 9.48 -19.62 1.10
N SER A 161 10.41 -20.17 1.91
CA SER A 161 11.41 -21.10 1.38
C SER A 161 10.80 -22.39 0.84
N GLU A 162 9.77 -22.91 1.51
CA GLU A 162 9.09 -24.15 1.11
C GLU A 162 8.22 -23.95 -0.13
N CYS A 163 7.49 -22.84 -0.24
CA CYS A 163 6.78 -22.48 -1.47
C CYS A 163 7.75 -22.36 -2.65
N LYS A 164 8.91 -21.72 -2.46
CA LYS A 164 9.96 -21.64 -3.49
C LYS A 164 10.53 -23.01 -3.85
N ARG A 165 10.85 -23.85 -2.86
CA ARG A 165 11.40 -25.21 -3.06
C ARG A 165 10.45 -26.09 -3.88
N LEU A 166 9.16 -25.99 -3.58
CA LEU A 166 8.13 -26.81 -4.21
C LEU A 166 7.52 -26.16 -5.46
N GLY A 167 7.86 -24.92 -5.78
CA GLY A 167 7.25 -24.17 -6.88
C GLY A 167 5.76 -23.91 -6.67
N ILE A 168 5.32 -23.75 -5.42
CA ILE A 168 3.95 -23.36 -5.08
C ILE A 168 3.83 -21.85 -5.33
N PRO A 169 2.91 -21.40 -6.21
CA PRO A 169 2.65 -19.98 -6.42
C PRO A 169 2.28 -19.28 -5.10
N PHE A 170 2.92 -18.14 -4.81
CA PHE A 170 2.65 -17.44 -3.57
C PHE A 170 2.52 -15.92 -3.71
N GLY A 171 1.87 -15.34 -2.72
CA GLY A 171 1.82 -13.91 -2.42
C GLY A 171 2.20 -13.67 -0.97
N ILE A 172 2.15 -12.41 -0.57
CA ILE A 172 2.55 -11.97 0.78
C ILE A 172 1.47 -11.08 1.36
N TYR A 173 1.27 -11.07 2.67
CA TYR A 173 0.49 -10.02 3.32
C TYR A 173 1.18 -9.47 4.56
N MET A 174 0.81 -8.24 4.93
CA MET A 174 1.17 -7.65 6.21
C MET A 174 -0.05 -7.00 6.86
N TYR A 175 -0.28 -7.38 8.11
CA TYR A 175 -1.37 -6.87 8.95
C TYR A 175 -1.02 -5.48 9.50
N SER A 176 -1.86 -4.49 9.22
CA SER A 176 -1.58 -3.10 9.60
C SER A 176 -2.00 -2.77 11.03
N TYR A 177 -1.20 -1.92 11.68
CA TYR A 177 -1.54 -1.21 12.91
C TYR A 177 -1.48 0.32 12.72
N ALA A 178 -1.46 0.82 11.48
CA ALA A 178 -1.28 2.24 11.18
C ALA A 178 -2.44 3.12 11.71
N GLU A 179 -2.09 4.25 12.34
CA GLU A 179 -3.02 5.29 12.79
C GLU A 179 -3.05 6.50 11.84
N LYS A 180 -2.01 6.65 11.01
CA LYS A 180 -1.79 7.80 10.11
C LYS A 180 -0.84 7.45 8.97
N ALA A 181 -0.74 8.33 8.00
CA ALA A 181 0.05 8.14 6.78
C ALA A 181 1.53 7.79 7.05
N GLU A 182 2.13 8.39 8.08
CA GLU A 182 3.52 8.14 8.46
C GLU A 182 3.74 6.70 8.93
N ASP A 183 2.75 6.12 9.62
CA ASP A 183 2.80 4.73 10.05
C ASP A 183 2.66 3.81 8.82
N GLY A 184 1.78 4.13 7.88
CA GLY A 184 1.67 3.40 6.60
C GLY A 184 2.96 3.45 5.78
N ALA A 185 3.69 4.58 5.80
CA ALA A 185 5.02 4.67 5.19
C ALA A 185 6.06 3.81 5.92
N ALA A 186 6.03 3.78 7.26
CA ALA A 186 6.93 2.93 8.06
C ALA A 186 6.67 1.44 7.80
N GLU A 187 5.41 1.02 7.81
CA GLU A 187 4.98 -0.33 7.42
C GLU A 187 5.45 -0.64 5.99
N GLY A 188 5.20 0.26 5.03
CA GLY A 188 5.62 0.09 3.64
C GLY A 188 7.14 -0.08 3.47
N ALA A 189 7.95 0.66 4.22
CA ALA A 189 9.40 0.53 4.20
C ALA A 189 9.86 -0.78 4.88
N ASP A 190 9.23 -1.17 5.98
CA ASP A 190 9.54 -2.40 6.71
C ASP A 190 9.29 -3.64 5.84
N ILE A 191 8.11 -3.74 5.22
CA ILE A 191 7.82 -4.90 4.35
C ILE A 191 8.76 -4.98 3.15
N VAL A 192 9.19 -3.85 2.58
CA VAL A 192 10.21 -3.85 1.51
C VAL A 192 11.52 -4.47 2.02
N ASN A 193 11.98 -4.07 3.20
CA ASN A 193 13.20 -4.62 3.80
C ASN A 193 13.05 -6.11 4.10
N LEU A 194 11.90 -6.53 4.64
CA LEU A 194 11.62 -7.92 4.96
C LEU A 194 11.53 -8.80 3.70
N LEU A 195 10.88 -8.34 2.64
CA LEU A 195 10.82 -9.04 1.35
C LEU A 195 12.23 -9.25 0.79
N GLN A 196 13.05 -8.20 0.77
CA GLN A 196 14.44 -8.28 0.30
C GLN A 196 15.29 -9.21 1.17
N GLY A 197 15.16 -9.12 2.49
CA GLY A 197 15.87 -10.00 3.44
C GLY A 197 15.45 -11.46 3.34
N ALA A 198 14.21 -11.74 2.97
CA ALA A 198 13.70 -13.09 2.68
C ALA A 198 14.09 -13.59 1.28
N GLY A 199 14.80 -12.77 0.50
CA GLY A 199 15.18 -13.06 -0.88
C GLY A 199 13.97 -13.16 -1.82
N VAL A 200 12.86 -12.50 -1.52
CA VAL A 200 11.68 -12.40 -2.39
C VAL A 200 11.87 -11.22 -3.33
N SER A 201 11.88 -11.49 -4.63
CA SER A 201 11.89 -10.48 -5.69
C SER A 201 10.48 -10.28 -6.26
N PRO A 202 10.20 -9.17 -6.97
CA PRO A 202 8.90 -8.95 -7.60
C PRO A 202 8.48 -10.08 -8.57
N GLN A 203 9.45 -10.80 -9.16
CA GLN A 203 9.21 -11.89 -10.11
C GLN A 203 8.83 -13.21 -9.43
N ASP A 204 9.20 -13.41 -8.15
CA ASP A 204 8.83 -14.60 -7.39
C ASP A 204 7.33 -14.64 -7.06
N LEU A 205 6.69 -13.48 -7.02
CA LEU A 205 5.31 -13.31 -6.59
C LEU A 205 4.34 -13.63 -7.72
N THR A 206 3.58 -14.72 -7.61
CA THR A 206 2.43 -14.98 -8.50
C THR A 206 1.23 -14.14 -8.07
N TYR A 207 0.98 -14.08 -6.77
CA TYR A 207 -0.05 -13.28 -6.14
C TYR A 207 0.52 -11.97 -5.58
N PRO A 208 -0.32 -10.94 -5.35
CA PRO A 208 0.14 -9.67 -4.82
C PRO A 208 0.82 -9.72 -3.45
N VAL A 209 1.53 -8.64 -3.15
CA VAL A 209 1.73 -8.21 -1.76
C VAL A 209 0.48 -7.47 -1.33
N TYR A 210 -0.18 -7.98 -0.29
CA TYR A 210 -1.41 -7.47 0.26
C TYR A 210 -1.16 -6.59 1.47
N TYR A 211 -1.79 -5.42 1.48
CA TYR A 211 -1.95 -4.64 2.68
C TYR A 211 -3.24 -5.04 3.37
N ASP A 212 -3.11 -5.69 4.52
CA ASP A 212 -4.21 -6.22 5.29
C ASP A 212 -4.70 -5.16 6.29
N LEU A 213 -5.91 -4.67 6.03
CA LEU A 213 -6.55 -3.59 6.78
C LEU A 213 -7.80 -4.09 7.48
N GLU A 214 -7.69 -4.22 8.79
CA GLU A 214 -8.79 -4.65 9.64
C GLU A 214 -9.03 -3.67 10.80
N LYS A 215 -10.14 -3.89 11.52
CA LYS A 215 -10.36 -3.24 12.80
C LYS A 215 -9.46 -3.84 13.88
N TRP A 216 -8.22 -3.38 13.92
CA TRP A 216 -7.23 -3.85 14.89
C TRP A 216 -7.50 -3.36 16.32
N SER A 217 -6.86 -4.02 17.28
CA SER A 217 -6.84 -3.61 18.68
C SER A 217 -5.40 -3.61 19.21
N TRP A 218 -4.97 -2.47 19.75
CA TRP A 218 -3.66 -2.32 20.35
C TRP A 218 -3.76 -1.35 21.55
N SER A 219 -3.29 -1.78 22.71
CA SER A 219 -3.44 -1.03 23.97
C SER A 219 -2.82 0.36 23.89
N GLY A 220 -3.62 1.40 24.13
CA GLY A 220 -3.20 2.80 24.06
C GLY A 220 -3.33 3.45 22.69
N HIS A 221 -3.66 2.66 21.65
CA HIS A 221 -3.78 3.09 20.26
C HIS A 221 -5.20 2.88 19.74
N LYS A 222 -5.59 3.54 18.64
CA LYS A 222 -6.92 3.37 18.03
C LYS A 222 -6.88 3.35 16.50
N PRO A 223 -7.56 2.39 15.85
CA PRO A 223 -7.68 2.41 14.40
C PRO A 223 -8.40 3.68 13.95
N PRO A 224 -8.00 4.26 12.81
CA PRO A 224 -8.73 5.35 12.20
C PRO A 224 -10.21 5.00 11.97
N THR A 225 -11.07 6.01 11.95
CA THR A 225 -12.48 5.86 11.59
C THR A 225 -12.82 6.56 10.27
N SER A 226 -11.91 7.40 9.79
CA SER A 226 -12.08 8.19 8.56
C SER A 226 -11.53 7.44 7.35
N PRO A 227 -12.33 7.22 6.29
CA PRO A 227 -11.85 6.69 5.02
C PRO A 227 -10.71 7.47 4.39
N TYR A 228 -10.61 8.78 4.65
CA TYR A 228 -9.55 9.61 4.11
C TYR A 228 -8.21 9.36 4.82
N VAL A 229 -8.23 9.12 6.14
CA VAL A 229 -7.00 8.77 6.87
C VAL A 229 -6.49 7.40 6.39
N TYR A 230 -7.40 6.44 6.20
CA TYR A 230 -7.02 5.15 5.61
C TYR A 230 -6.54 5.27 4.17
N GLN A 231 -7.11 6.17 3.37
CA GLN A 231 -6.61 6.41 2.01
C GLN A 231 -5.15 6.88 2.04
N ASP A 232 -4.79 7.79 2.94
CA ASP A 232 -3.41 8.29 3.06
C ASP A 232 -2.45 7.22 3.59
N ILE A 233 -2.92 6.36 4.51
CA ILE A 233 -2.19 5.17 4.98
C ILE A 233 -1.90 4.24 3.80
N VAL A 234 -2.92 3.86 3.03
CA VAL A 234 -2.77 2.98 1.86
C VAL A 234 -1.86 3.60 0.81
N ALA A 235 -2.03 4.89 0.49
CA ALA A 235 -1.19 5.56 -0.49
C ALA A 235 0.29 5.59 -0.06
N SER A 236 0.55 5.83 1.22
CA SER A 236 1.91 5.88 1.75
C SER A 236 2.59 4.53 1.72
N TRP A 237 1.89 3.48 2.15
CA TRP A 237 2.35 2.08 2.06
C TRP A 237 2.62 1.67 0.61
N TRP A 238 1.65 1.93 -0.28
CA TRP A 238 1.70 1.56 -1.69
C TRP A 238 2.90 2.19 -2.40
N ASN A 239 3.18 3.47 -2.11
CA ASN A 239 4.30 4.19 -2.71
C ASN A 239 5.65 3.59 -2.32
N GLN A 240 5.84 3.13 -1.07
CA GLN A 240 7.11 2.50 -0.67
C GLN A 240 7.39 1.24 -1.51
N LEU A 241 6.37 0.38 -1.69
CA LEU A 241 6.52 -0.84 -2.48
C LEU A 241 6.73 -0.54 -3.97
N VAL A 242 5.99 0.40 -4.54
CA VAL A 242 6.18 0.82 -5.94
C VAL A 242 7.58 1.38 -6.17
N SER A 243 8.08 2.25 -5.27
CA SER A 243 9.44 2.79 -5.34
C SER A 243 10.52 1.71 -5.23
N ALA A 244 10.24 0.60 -4.57
CA ALA A 244 11.12 -0.56 -4.47
C ALA A 244 10.96 -1.58 -5.62
N GLY A 245 10.10 -1.30 -6.62
CA GLY A 245 9.89 -2.14 -7.80
C GLY A 245 8.82 -3.23 -7.66
N TYR A 246 8.04 -3.21 -6.57
CA TYR A 246 6.91 -4.12 -6.38
C TYR A 246 5.64 -3.49 -6.95
N HIS A 247 5.12 -4.11 -8.02
CA HIS A 247 3.94 -3.63 -8.75
C HIS A 247 2.74 -4.57 -8.66
N LYS A 248 2.93 -5.76 -8.09
CA LYS A 248 1.86 -6.72 -7.79
C LYS A 248 1.34 -6.44 -6.38
N LEU A 249 0.44 -5.48 -6.25
CA LEU A 249 -0.04 -4.97 -4.97
C LEU A 249 -1.57 -5.07 -4.88
N GLY A 250 -2.09 -5.28 -3.67
CA GLY A 250 -3.53 -5.32 -3.42
C GLY A 250 -3.86 -4.89 -1.99
N VAL A 251 -5.09 -4.44 -1.78
CA VAL A 251 -5.67 -4.28 -0.44
C VAL A 251 -6.50 -5.52 -0.13
N TYR A 252 -6.34 -6.04 1.08
CA TYR A 252 -7.25 -7.01 1.69
C TYR A 252 -8.04 -6.36 2.82
N SER A 253 -9.32 -6.71 2.92
CA SER A 253 -10.17 -6.41 4.08
C SER A 253 -11.47 -7.21 4.02
N TYR A 254 -12.32 -7.08 5.04
CA TYR A 254 -13.66 -7.67 5.07
C TYR A 254 -14.76 -6.67 4.67
N THR A 255 -15.86 -7.20 4.13
CA THR A 255 -16.96 -6.43 3.53
C THR A 255 -17.49 -5.26 4.37
N ASN A 256 -17.67 -5.47 5.68
CA ASN A 256 -18.18 -4.44 6.58
C ASN A 256 -17.19 -3.30 6.80
N TYR A 257 -15.88 -3.60 6.81
CA TYR A 257 -14.86 -2.56 6.96
C TYR A 257 -14.71 -1.73 5.69
N LEU A 258 -14.74 -2.39 4.52
CA LEU A 258 -14.77 -1.76 3.20
C LEU A 258 -15.94 -0.79 3.02
N ARG A 259 -17.10 -1.09 3.59
CA ARG A 259 -18.28 -0.20 3.57
C ARG A 259 -18.26 0.90 4.64
N GLY A 260 -17.39 0.76 5.64
CA GLY A 260 -17.29 1.66 6.79
C GLY A 260 -16.00 2.48 6.74
N PRO A 261 -15.05 2.24 7.67
CA PRO A 261 -13.80 3.02 7.74
C PRO A 261 -12.93 2.98 6.49
N LEU A 262 -13.09 2.00 5.60
CA LEU A 262 -12.35 1.92 4.33
C LEU A 262 -13.20 2.34 3.12
N ASN A 263 -14.32 3.04 3.32
CA ASN A 263 -15.20 3.50 2.26
C ASN A 263 -14.60 4.68 1.47
N SER A 264 -13.55 4.39 0.71
CA SER A 264 -12.90 5.30 -0.22
C SER A 264 -12.76 4.61 -1.56
N GLN A 265 -13.15 5.32 -2.62
CA GLN A 265 -12.93 4.87 -3.99
C GLN A 265 -11.46 4.51 -4.26
N TYR A 266 -10.51 5.25 -3.68
CA TYR A 266 -9.08 4.97 -3.86
C TYR A 266 -8.69 3.59 -3.34
N ILE A 267 -9.27 3.21 -2.19
CA ILE A 267 -9.04 1.92 -1.53
C ILE A 267 -9.78 0.83 -2.29
N HIS A 268 -11.07 1.04 -2.62
CA HIS A 268 -11.90 0.08 -3.33
C HIS A 268 -11.32 -0.29 -4.70
N GLU A 269 -10.80 0.68 -5.45
CA GLU A 269 -10.11 0.44 -6.72
C GLU A 269 -8.87 -0.44 -6.56
N ARG A 270 -8.25 -0.49 -5.36
CA ARG A 270 -7.07 -1.30 -5.03
C ARG A 270 -7.40 -2.58 -4.27
N THR A 271 -8.66 -2.80 -3.91
CA THR A 271 -9.09 -4.00 -3.19
C THR A 271 -9.31 -5.14 -4.17
N SER A 272 -8.43 -6.13 -4.13
CA SER A 272 -8.52 -7.34 -4.97
C SER A 272 -8.77 -8.61 -4.17
N TRP A 273 -8.76 -8.56 -2.84
CA TRP A 273 -9.01 -9.69 -1.97
C TRP A 273 -9.98 -9.29 -0.84
N VAL A 274 -11.11 -9.99 -0.73
CA VAL A 274 -12.18 -9.64 0.22
C VAL A 274 -12.60 -10.85 1.04
N ALA A 275 -12.67 -10.68 2.36
CA ALA A 275 -13.27 -11.67 3.25
C ALA A 275 -14.79 -11.49 3.40
N SER A 276 -15.51 -12.58 3.21
CA SER A 276 -16.95 -12.70 3.46
C SER A 276 -17.32 -14.17 3.67
N TYR A 277 -17.61 -14.56 4.91
CA TYR A 277 -18.04 -15.92 5.24
C TYR A 277 -19.57 -15.99 5.11
N GLY A 278 -20.05 -16.02 3.88
CA GLY A 278 -21.47 -15.98 3.54
C GLY A 278 -21.74 -16.56 2.16
N SER A 279 -22.99 -16.50 1.70
CA SER A 279 -23.38 -17.07 0.40
C SER A 279 -22.80 -16.32 -0.80
N ARG A 280 -22.19 -15.16 -0.60
CA ARG A 280 -21.59 -14.33 -1.65
C ARG A 280 -20.46 -13.48 -1.08
N VAL A 281 -19.53 -13.06 -1.93
CA VAL A 281 -18.46 -12.12 -1.55
C VAL A 281 -19.05 -10.81 -1.00
N GLY A 282 -20.22 -10.40 -1.49
CA GLY A 282 -20.98 -9.31 -0.89
C GLY A 282 -20.30 -7.95 -0.96
N PHE A 283 -19.27 -7.75 -1.78
CA PHE A 283 -18.64 -6.47 -2.08
C PHE A 283 -18.11 -6.48 -3.52
N PRO A 284 -18.31 -5.41 -4.32
CA PRO A 284 -17.86 -5.40 -5.71
C PRO A 284 -16.33 -5.29 -5.79
N ILE A 285 -15.68 -6.32 -6.32
CA ILE A 285 -14.25 -6.31 -6.63
C ILE A 285 -14.06 -5.82 -8.07
N SER A 286 -13.57 -4.59 -8.23
CA SER A 286 -13.42 -3.94 -9.54
C SER A 286 -12.09 -4.24 -10.24
N THR A 287 -11.12 -4.85 -9.54
CA THR A 287 -9.83 -5.23 -10.11
C THR A 287 -9.95 -6.45 -11.03
N ALA A 288 -9.03 -6.57 -12.00
CA ALA A 288 -8.93 -7.76 -12.83
C ALA A 288 -8.69 -9.04 -12.03
N LEU A 289 -7.74 -9.06 -11.10
CA LEU A 289 -7.58 -10.17 -10.14
C LEU A 289 -8.66 -10.07 -9.06
N ARG A 290 -9.33 -11.18 -8.76
CA ARG A 290 -10.35 -11.28 -7.72
C ARG A 290 -10.02 -12.41 -6.77
N GLY A 291 -10.04 -12.12 -5.48
CA GLY A 291 -9.90 -13.07 -4.39
C GLY A 291 -11.07 -12.96 -3.44
N TRP A 292 -11.68 -14.10 -3.11
CA TRP A 292 -12.69 -14.18 -2.06
C TRP A 292 -12.22 -15.17 -0.99
N GLN A 293 -11.94 -14.68 0.22
CA GLN A 293 -11.78 -15.52 1.40
C GLN A 293 -13.18 -15.92 1.88
N TYR A 294 -13.56 -17.16 1.59
CA TYR A 294 -14.93 -17.63 1.74
C TYR A 294 -15.16 -18.42 3.03
N THR A 295 -14.09 -18.83 3.72
CA THR A 295 -14.13 -19.45 5.06
C THR A 295 -12.82 -19.27 5.81
N SER A 296 -12.91 -19.24 7.14
CA SER A 296 -11.79 -19.32 8.09
C SER A 296 -11.74 -20.64 8.87
N ASP A 297 -12.60 -21.59 8.49
CA ASP A 297 -12.80 -22.88 9.15
C ASP A 297 -12.38 -24.04 8.23
N GLY A 298 -11.45 -23.81 7.30
CA GLY A 298 -10.97 -24.80 6.37
C GLY A 298 -10.09 -25.88 7.01
N SER A 299 -9.97 -27.02 6.32
CA SER A 299 -9.08 -28.12 6.68
C SER A 299 -8.29 -28.56 5.46
N VAL A 300 -6.96 -28.61 5.59
CA VAL A 300 -6.03 -28.97 4.51
C VAL A 300 -5.00 -29.95 5.05
N ASP A 301 -4.77 -31.05 4.35
CA ASP A 301 -3.76 -32.03 4.73
C ASP A 301 -2.38 -31.38 4.83
N GLY A 302 -1.67 -31.64 5.93
CA GLY A 302 -0.38 -31.03 6.24
C GLY A 302 -0.46 -29.76 7.10
N ILE A 303 -1.66 -29.27 7.43
CA ILE A 303 -1.88 -28.17 8.36
C ILE A 303 -2.69 -28.65 9.56
N ASP A 304 -2.13 -28.47 10.76
CA ASP A 304 -2.84 -28.78 11.99
C ASP A 304 -3.87 -27.69 12.34
N GLY A 305 -5.14 -28.07 12.37
CA GLY A 305 -6.23 -27.18 12.75
C GLY A 305 -6.81 -26.43 11.55
N ARG A 306 -7.24 -25.19 11.79
CA ARG A 306 -8.00 -24.42 10.82
C ARG A 306 -7.11 -23.58 9.93
N VAL A 307 -7.52 -23.45 8.68
CA VAL A 307 -6.86 -22.60 7.68
C VAL A 307 -7.89 -21.81 6.88
N ASP A 308 -7.55 -20.57 6.56
CA ASP A 308 -8.35 -19.70 5.73
C ASP A 308 -8.29 -20.18 4.27
N LEU A 309 -9.45 -20.28 3.62
CA LEU A 309 -9.57 -20.74 2.23
C LEU A 309 -10.11 -19.65 1.33
N ASN A 310 -9.50 -19.55 0.15
CA ASN A 310 -9.77 -18.51 -0.80
C ASN A 310 -9.98 -19.07 -2.20
N ALA A 311 -10.92 -18.48 -2.93
CA ALA A 311 -11.04 -18.65 -4.36
C ALA A 311 -10.46 -17.42 -5.07
N PHE A 312 -9.42 -17.62 -5.87
CA PHE A 312 -8.79 -16.59 -6.68
C PHE A 312 -9.00 -16.85 -8.18
N GLY A 313 -9.12 -15.79 -8.96
CA GLY A 313 -9.17 -15.89 -10.42
C GLY A 313 -9.16 -14.51 -11.09
N MET A 314 -8.89 -14.49 -12.39
CA MET A 314 -9.02 -13.27 -13.19
C MET A 314 -10.48 -13.07 -13.60
N ALA A 315 -10.94 -11.82 -13.66
CA ALA A 315 -12.30 -11.45 -14.02
C ALA A 315 -12.70 -11.91 -15.44
N ASP A 316 -11.71 -12.05 -16.33
CA ASP A 316 -11.87 -12.55 -17.71
C ASP A 316 -11.61 -14.07 -17.83
N GLY A 317 -11.30 -14.75 -16.71
CA GLY A 317 -10.96 -16.16 -16.67
C GLY A 317 -9.57 -16.50 -17.21
N SER A 318 -8.70 -15.51 -17.48
CA SER A 318 -7.31 -15.79 -17.88
C SER A 318 -6.47 -16.36 -16.73
N GLU A 319 -5.29 -16.89 -17.05
CA GLU A 319 -4.33 -17.30 -16.02
C GLU A 319 -3.96 -16.12 -15.11
N ILE A 320 -3.86 -16.39 -13.81
CA ILE A 320 -3.49 -15.38 -12.82
C ILE A 320 -2.12 -14.80 -13.17
N ASN A 321 -2.13 -13.54 -13.56
CA ASN A 321 -0.97 -12.68 -13.57
C ASN A 321 -1.22 -11.61 -12.51
N GLY A 322 -0.57 -11.70 -11.35
CA GLY A 322 -0.83 -10.83 -10.18
C GLY A 322 -0.50 -9.34 -10.36
N VAL A 323 -0.47 -8.83 -11.59
CA VAL A 323 -0.25 -7.42 -11.92
C VAL A 323 -1.39 -6.58 -11.35
N SER A 324 -1.05 -5.59 -10.51
CA SER A 324 -2.02 -4.56 -10.16
C SER A 324 -2.11 -3.53 -11.29
N GLU A 325 -3.34 -3.18 -11.69
CA GLU A 325 -3.62 -2.12 -12.70
C GLU A 325 -3.07 -0.74 -12.29
N PHE A 326 -2.70 -0.61 -11.01
CA PHE A 326 -2.19 0.61 -10.38
C PHE A 326 -0.67 0.58 -10.17
N GLY A 327 -0.04 -0.60 -10.19
CA GLY A 327 1.40 -0.80 -10.15
C GLY A 327 2.04 -0.85 -11.53
N ASN A 328 1.29 -1.29 -12.56
CA ASN A 328 1.74 -1.18 -13.95
C ASN A 328 1.35 0.17 -14.54
N THR A 329 2.24 1.16 -14.41
CA THR A 329 2.24 2.30 -15.33
C THR A 329 3.65 2.65 -15.80
N ILE A 330 4.38 1.63 -16.28
CA ILE A 330 5.22 1.78 -17.47
C ILE A 330 5.05 0.52 -18.35
N THR A 331 3.83 0.21 -18.78
CA THR A 331 3.65 -0.56 -20.01
C THR A 331 2.52 0.02 -20.84
N ASN A 332 2.85 0.27 -22.10
CA ASN A 332 2.05 0.88 -23.15
C ASN A 332 0.73 0.15 -23.41
N THR A 333 -0.37 0.61 -22.82
CA THR A 333 -1.75 0.45 -23.32
C THR A 333 -2.64 1.42 -22.54
N SER A 334 -3.56 2.23 -23.08
CA SER A 334 -4.13 2.40 -24.42
C SER A 334 -4.69 3.83 -24.52
N THR A 335 -4.71 4.40 -25.73
CA THR A 335 -4.87 5.82 -26.12
C THR A 335 -3.58 6.66 -26.07
N ASN A 336 -2.66 6.31 -26.96
CA ASN A 336 -1.48 7.11 -27.33
C ASN A 336 -1.88 8.35 -28.13
N SER A 337 -2.50 9.33 -27.48
CA SER A 337 -2.34 10.72 -27.90
C SER A 337 -1.48 11.41 -26.85
N SER A 338 -0.17 11.14 -26.88
CA SER A 338 0.78 11.99 -26.16
C SER A 338 0.70 13.37 -26.81
N GLN A 339 0.23 14.36 -26.08
CA GLN A 339 0.14 15.72 -26.58
C GLN A 339 1.39 16.48 -26.15
N GLU A 340 2.10 17.06 -27.11
CA GLU A 340 3.12 18.06 -26.80
C GLU A 340 2.44 19.35 -26.38
N VAL A 341 2.83 19.90 -25.23
CA VAL A 341 2.16 21.05 -24.60
C VAL A 341 3.04 22.30 -24.51
N GLY A 342 4.36 22.14 -24.56
CA GLY A 342 5.34 23.24 -24.56
C GLY A 342 6.68 22.81 -23.94
N ASP A 343 7.76 23.54 -24.21
CA ASP A 343 9.11 23.32 -23.65
C ASP A 343 9.64 21.87 -23.77
N GLY A 344 9.20 21.13 -24.79
CA GLY A 344 9.53 19.70 -24.98
C GLY A 344 8.76 18.74 -24.07
N TRP A 345 7.85 19.22 -23.23
CA TRP A 345 6.97 18.40 -22.42
C TRP A 345 5.86 17.76 -23.24
N LYS A 346 5.68 16.46 -23.00
CA LYS A 346 4.58 15.66 -23.52
C LYS A 346 3.74 15.16 -22.36
N VAL A 347 2.42 15.24 -22.49
CA VAL A 347 1.47 14.66 -21.53
C VAL A 347 0.71 13.51 -22.18
N SER A 348 0.67 12.37 -21.51
CA SER A 348 -0.12 11.21 -21.89
C SER A 348 -1.19 10.99 -20.84
N LYS A 349 -2.45 11.34 -21.16
CA LYS A 349 -3.58 11.06 -20.27
C LYS A 349 -3.77 9.54 -20.17
N LYS A 350 -3.85 9.04 -18.94
CA LYS A 350 -4.06 7.62 -18.62
C LYS A 350 -5.44 7.41 -18.01
N ALA A 351 -5.89 6.16 -17.99
CA ALA A 351 -7.09 5.78 -17.27
C ALA A 351 -7.01 6.14 -15.77
N ASN A 352 -8.17 6.28 -15.14
CA ASN A 352 -8.33 6.49 -13.69
C ASN A 352 -7.71 7.79 -13.15
N ARG A 353 -7.89 8.92 -13.89
CA ARG A 353 -7.43 10.27 -13.50
C ARG A 353 -5.93 10.34 -13.22
N ARG A 354 -5.10 9.83 -14.14
CA ARG A 354 -3.63 9.92 -14.08
C ARG A 354 -3.08 10.49 -15.37
N ASP A 355 -2.04 11.30 -15.29
CA ASP A 355 -1.30 11.77 -16.46
C ASP A 355 0.19 11.47 -16.30
N LEU A 356 0.79 10.93 -17.36
CA LEU A 356 2.23 10.78 -17.46
C LEU A 356 2.81 11.96 -18.23
N TRP A 357 3.70 12.69 -17.56
CA TRP A 357 4.44 13.81 -18.12
C TRP A 357 5.87 13.39 -18.43
N THR A 358 6.35 13.66 -19.64
CA THR A 358 7.71 13.29 -20.07
C THR A 358 8.41 14.42 -20.79
N ASN A 359 9.70 14.59 -20.55
CA ASN A 359 10.58 15.51 -21.29
C ASN A 359 12.02 14.98 -21.25
N GLY A 360 12.48 14.40 -22.37
CA GLY A 360 13.74 13.65 -22.40
C GLY A 360 13.73 12.50 -21.38
N ASP A 361 14.74 12.48 -20.52
CA ASP A 361 14.88 11.46 -19.45
C ASP A 361 14.02 11.74 -18.22
N LYS A 362 13.31 12.88 -18.17
CA LYS A 362 12.43 13.22 -17.05
C LYS A 362 11.04 12.64 -17.26
N SER A 363 10.50 12.02 -16.23
CA SER A 363 9.12 11.56 -16.18
C SER A 363 8.48 11.82 -14.83
N PHE A 364 7.26 12.35 -14.82
CA PHE A 364 6.48 12.58 -13.60
C PHE A 364 5.04 12.12 -13.78
N ILE A 365 4.46 11.57 -12.71
CA ILE A 365 3.04 11.20 -12.66
C ILE A 365 2.30 12.26 -11.88
N LEU A 366 1.19 12.72 -12.46
CA LEU A 366 0.23 13.58 -11.79
C LEU A 366 -1.10 12.83 -11.71
N GLN A 367 -1.64 12.66 -10.50
CA GLN A 367 -2.75 11.74 -10.28
C GLN A 367 -3.83 12.28 -9.35
N TYR A 368 -5.04 11.75 -9.53
CA TYR A 368 -6.19 11.93 -8.64
C TYR A 368 -6.48 13.40 -8.30
N GLU A 369 -6.51 13.75 -7.01
CA GLU A 369 -6.92 15.07 -6.57
C GLU A 369 -5.89 16.14 -6.93
N LEU A 370 -4.60 15.82 -6.91
CA LEU A 370 -3.55 16.72 -7.38
C LEU A 370 -3.70 17.03 -8.87
N ARG A 371 -4.01 16.02 -9.69
CA ARG A 371 -4.33 16.19 -11.11
C ARG A 371 -5.55 17.08 -11.34
N ASP A 372 -6.64 16.77 -10.66
CA ASP A 372 -7.89 17.52 -10.83
C ASP A 372 -7.72 18.97 -10.35
N SER A 373 -6.98 19.17 -9.25
CA SER A 373 -6.60 20.50 -8.76
C SER A 373 -5.73 21.25 -9.77
N TYR A 374 -4.70 20.61 -10.32
CA TYR A 374 -3.82 21.21 -11.32
C TYR A 374 -4.60 21.75 -12.52
N TYR A 375 -5.50 20.95 -13.11
CA TYR A 375 -6.33 21.43 -14.22
C TYR A 375 -7.38 22.46 -13.81
N GLY A 376 -7.97 22.31 -12.61
CA GLY A 376 -8.88 23.30 -12.04
C GLY A 376 -8.22 24.68 -11.85
N HIS A 377 -6.91 24.70 -11.62
CA HIS A 377 -6.10 25.90 -11.46
C HIS A 377 -5.40 26.34 -12.76
N GLY A 378 -5.91 25.93 -13.93
CA GLY A 378 -5.45 26.42 -15.24
C GLY A 378 -4.39 25.56 -15.92
N GLY A 379 -3.96 24.46 -15.30
CA GLY A 379 -3.07 23.46 -15.88
C GLY A 379 -1.78 24.05 -16.44
N TYR A 380 -1.31 23.50 -17.57
CA TYR A 380 0.00 23.84 -18.14
C TYR A 380 0.17 25.34 -18.41
N ALA A 381 -0.86 26.00 -18.92
CA ALA A 381 -0.79 27.42 -19.28
C ALA A 381 -0.49 28.33 -18.08
N ARG A 382 -0.86 27.91 -16.87
CA ARG A 382 -0.68 28.69 -15.64
C ARG A 382 0.43 28.15 -14.74
N LEU A 383 0.48 26.83 -14.57
CA LEU A 383 1.37 26.15 -13.61
C LEU A 383 2.60 25.52 -14.26
N GLY A 384 2.57 25.32 -15.59
CA GLY A 384 3.58 24.56 -16.34
C GLY A 384 3.59 23.07 -15.98
N ALA A 385 4.54 22.32 -16.53
CA ALA A 385 4.67 20.89 -16.27
C ALA A 385 5.06 20.58 -14.81
N PRO A 386 4.72 19.38 -14.29
CA PRO A 386 5.32 18.86 -13.07
C PRO A 386 6.84 18.74 -13.21
N VAL A 387 7.56 19.03 -12.12
CA VAL A 387 9.04 19.05 -12.10
C VAL A 387 9.66 18.19 -10.98
N ALA A 388 8.82 17.50 -10.22
CA ALA A 388 9.20 16.58 -9.16
C ALA A 388 8.09 15.54 -8.97
N ASP A 389 8.38 14.46 -8.24
CA ASP A 389 7.36 13.51 -7.82
C ASP A 389 6.35 14.15 -6.85
N GLU A 390 5.15 13.57 -6.75
CA GLU A 390 4.16 13.97 -5.77
C GLU A 390 4.68 13.72 -4.35
N GLU A 391 4.47 14.69 -3.46
CA GLU A 391 5.00 14.66 -2.10
C GLU A 391 3.87 14.59 -1.09
N ASN A 392 3.93 13.59 -0.21
CA ASN A 392 3.08 13.53 0.97
C ASN A 392 3.68 14.43 2.06
N LEU A 393 2.92 15.44 2.47
CA LEU A 393 3.32 16.42 3.50
C LEU A 393 2.82 16.05 4.90
N GLY A 394 2.14 14.92 5.06
CA GLY A 394 1.51 14.50 6.30
C GLY A 394 0.15 15.16 6.55
N GLY A 395 -0.64 14.58 7.47
CA GLY A 395 -1.98 15.09 7.80
C GLY A 395 -2.96 15.14 6.62
N GLY A 396 -2.76 14.26 5.63
CA GLY A 396 -3.54 14.16 4.39
C GLY A 396 -3.27 15.22 3.34
N TRP A 397 -2.21 16.02 3.52
CA TRP A 397 -1.77 16.97 2.51
C TRP A 397 -0.83 16.32 1.49
N TRP A 398 -1.13 16.56 0.22
CA TRP A 398 -0.29 16.18 -0.90
C TRP A 398 0.12 17.42 -1.68
N ARG A 399 1.32 17.39 -2.26
CA ARG A 399 1.87 18.47 -3.08
C ARG A 399 2.41 17.94 -4.40
N GLN A 400 2.06 18.62 -5.49
CA GLN A 400 2.76 18.52 -6.76
C GLN A 400 3.54 19.81 -7.00
N ARG A 401 4.85 19.71 -7.24
CA ARG A 401 5.64 20.85 -7.71
C ARG A 401 5.58 20.95 -9.23
N CYS A 402 5.26 22.13 -9.74
CA CYS A 402 5.23 22.46 -11.17
C CYS A 402 6.25 23.58 -11.49
N GLN A 403 6.44 23.90 -12.77
CA GLN A 403 7.41 24.91 -13.20
C GLN A 403 7.12 26.30 -12.61
N HIS A 404 5.84 26.69 -12.54
CA HIS A 404 5.42 28.05 -12.17
C HIS A 404 4.60 28.12 -10.88
N GLY A 405 4.29 26.96 -10.28
CA GLY A 405 3.48 26.86 -9.08
C GLY A 405 3.64 25.53 -8.39
N ASP A 406 3.21 25.45 -7.13
CA ASP A 406 3.02 24.21 -6.41
C ASP A 406 1.51 24.02 -6.17
N VAL A 407 0.99 22.83 -6.46
CA VAL A 407 -0.41 22.44 -6.26
C VAL A 407 -0.50 21.66 -4.96
N PHE A 408 -1.48 21.98 -4.13
CA PHE A 408 -1.72 21.33 -2.85
C PHE A 408 -3.14 20.78 -2.79
N THR A 409 -3.29 19.58 -2.24
CA THR A 409 -4.60 19.00 -1.95
C THR A 409 -4.65 18.37 -0.57
N GLN A 410 -5.79 18.48 0.11
CA GLN A 410 -6.14 17.67 1.28
C GLN A 410 -7.51 17.03 1.04
N GLY A 411 -7.51 15.72 0.76
CA GLY A 411 -8.70 15.02 0.29
C GLY A 411 -9.28 15.64 -0.99
N ARG A 412 -10.60 15.56 -1.15
CA ARG A 412 -11.32 16.08 -2.34
C ARG A 412 -11.68 17.56 -2.24
N ASP A 413 -11.72 18.11 -1.03
CA ASP A 413 -12.41 19.38 -0.75
C ASP A 413 -11.46 20.58 -0.70
N LYS A 414 -10.20 20.37 -0.32
CA LYS A 414 -9.22 21.45 -0.22
C LYS A 414 -8.21 21.34 -1.34
N LYS A 415 -8.18 22.36 -2.17
CA LYS A 415 -7.35 22.46 -3.37
C LYS A 415 -6.83 23.88 -3.43
N TYR A 416 -5.52 24.05 -3.35
CA TYR A 416 -4.88 25.36 -3.34
C TYR A 416 -3.63 25.34 -4.22
N VAL A 417 -3.17 26.52 -4.62
CA VAL A 417 -1.93 26.71 -5.36
C VAL A 417 -1.10 27.83 -4.74
N ILE A 418 0.22 27.71 -4.78
CA ILE A 418 1.15 28.80 -4.46
C ILE A 418 2.04 29.01 -5.69
N GLN A 419 2.10 30.23 -6.22
CA GLN A 419 2.67 30.54 -7.53
C GLN A 419 3.65 31.70 -7.51
N PHE A 420 4.49 31.76 -8.55
CA PHE A 420 5.37 32.90 -8.85
C PHE A 420 6.14 33.42 -7.62
N GLU A 421 6.09 34.73 -7.35
CA GLU A 421 6.84 35.35 -6.25
C GLU A 421 6.40 34.85 -4.87
N LEU A 422 5.12 34.52 -4.68
CA LEU A 422 4.63 33.92 -3.44
C LEU A 422 5.25 32.54 -3.23
N ARG A 423 5.38 31.74 -4.30
CA ARG A 423 6.07 30.44 -4.24
C ARG A 423 7.55 30.61 -3.92
N ASP A 424 8.23 31.54 -4.57
CA ASP A 424 9.64 31.79 -4.30
C ASP A 424 9.86 32.22 -2.85
N SER A 425 8.99 33.09 -2.33
CA SER A 425 9.00 33.49 -0.92
C SER A 425 8.74 32.30 -0.01
N TYR A 426 7.71 31.50 -0.29
CA TYR A 426 7.38 30.30 0.48
C TYR A 426 8.57 29.33 0.56
N GLN A 427 9.20 29.01 -0.57
CA GLN A 427 10.36 28.12 -0.63
C GLN A 427 11.59 28.72 0.05
N GLY A 428 11.85 30.02 -0.15
CA GLY A 428 12.93 30.75 0.52
C GLY A 428 12.79 30.76 2.05
N HIS A 429 11.55 30.74 2.54
CA HIS A 429 11.22 30.66 3.97
C HIS A 429 10.95 29.21 4.42
N ARG A 430 11.72 28.25 3.89
CA ARG A 430 11.75 26.83 4.30
C ARG A 430 10.47 26.03 3.96
N GLY A 431 9.56 26.60 3.18
CA GLY A 431 8.42 25.93 2.58
C GLY A 431 7.58 25.11 3.54
N ALA A 432 7.10 23.95 3.08
CA ALA A 432 6.15 23.10 3.80
C ALA A 432 6.67 22.64 5.17
N ALA A 433 7.98 22.43 5.32
CA ALA A 433 8.58 22.00 6.57
C ALA A 433 8.43 23.02 7.71
N TRP A 434 8.22 24.30 7.38
CA TRP A 434 8.11 25.37 8.37
C TRP A 434 6.76 26.08 8.34
N LEU A 435 6.30 26.45 7.14
CA LEU A 435 5.05 27.18 6.93
C LEU A 435 3.83 26.25 6.85
N GLY A 436 4.03 24.96 6.55
CA GLY A 436 2.97 24.00 6.28
C GLY A 436 2.30 24.20 4.92
N ALA A 437 1.17 23.54 4.70
CA ALA A 437 0.36 23.68 3.50
C ALA A 437 -0.42 25.01 3.47
N PRO A 438 -0.81 25.52 2.28
CA PRO A 438 -1.74 26.63 2.17
C PRO A 438 -3.10 26.28 2.76
N VAL A 439 -3.77 27.27 3.35
CA VAL A 439 -5.11 27.12 3.98
C VAL A 439 -6.15 28.06 3.38
N ALA A 440 -5.79 28.79 2.34
CA ALA A 440 -6.65 29.71 1.61
C ALA A 440 -6.07 29.95 0.20
N GLU A 441 -6.86 30.55 -0.67
CA GLU A 441 -6.38 31.05 -1.96
C GLU A 441 -5.34 32.17 -1.80
N GLU A 442 -4.55 32.39 -2.85
CA GLU A 442 -3.67 33.56 -2.96
C GLU A 442 -4.51 34.85 -2.99
N GLU A 443 -4.10 35.83 -2.20
CA GLU A 443 -4.84 37.08 -2.02
C GLU A 443 -4.07 38.25 -2.59
N ASN A 444 -4.70 38.96 -3.53
CA ASN A 444 -4.26 40.28 -3.96
C ASN A 444 -4.79 41.33 -2.98
N LEU A 445 -3.91 41.96 -2.24
CA LEU A 445 -4.26 42.94 -1.21
C LEU A 445 -4.22 44.38 -1.73
N GLY A 446 -3.91 44.57 -3.02
CA GLY A 446 -3.81 45.87 -3.66
C GLY A 446 -2.46 46.54 -3.42
N GLY A 447 -2.16 47.55 -4.26
CA GLY A 447 -0.90 48.31 -4.17
C GLY A 447 0.35 47.45 -4.37
N GLY A 448 0.24 46.36 -5.13
CA GLY A 448 1.36 45.44 -5.41
C GLY A 448 1.59 44.35 -4.36
N TRP A 449 0.85 44.35 -3.25
CA TRP A 449 0.98 43.35 -2.19
C TRP A 449 0.16 42.10 -2.46
N TRP A 450 0.79 40.96 -2.24
CA TRP A 450 0.17 39.64 -2.30
C TRP A 450 0.41 38.86 -1.01
N ARG A 451 -0.52 37.99 -0.66
CA ARG A 451 -0.43 37.12 0.51
C ARG A 451 -0.87 35.70 0.20
N GLN A 452 -0.14 34.74 0.75
CA GLN A 452 -0.58 33.35 0.87
C GLN A 452 -0.65 32.97 2.34
N ARG A 453 -1.84 32.54 2.81
CA ARG A 453 -2.00 32.02 4.17
C ARG A 453 -1.65 30.54 4.21
N CYS A 454 -0.76 30.15 5.10
CA CYS A 454 -0.38 28.77 5.37
C CYS A 454 -0.75 28.37 6.81
N GLN A 455 -0.61 27.09 7.12
CA GLN A 455 -0.93 26.54 8.45
C GLN A 455 -0.19 27.31 9.57
N ASN A 456 1.12 27.50 9.42
CA ASN A 456 1.98 28.03 10.48
C ASN A 456 2.39 29.50 10.30
N GLY A 457 2.09 30.10 9.15
CA GLY A 457 2.48 31.47 8.83
C GLY A 457 1.77 32.02 7.59
N ASP A 458 1.91 33.32 7.38
CA ASP A 458 1.48 33.99 6.15
C ASP A 458 2.72 34.43 5.37
N VAL A 459 2.74 34.11 4.08
CA VAL A 459 3.78 34.52 3.13
C VAL A 459 3.32 35.78 2.43
N TRP A 460 4.21 36.76 2.32
CA TRP A 460 3.92 38.06 1.74
C TRP A 460 4.92 38.39 0.65
N THR A 461 4.43 39.02 -0.42
CA THR A 461 5.28 39.60 -1.45
C THR A 461 4.82 40.97 -1.90
N HIS A 462 5.76 41.77 -2.38
CA HIS A 462 5.49 43.00 -3.11
C HIS A 462 6.45 43.13 -4.29
N GLY A 463 5.96 42.81 -5.49
CA GLY A 463 6.82 42.61 -6.65
C GLY A 463 7.79 41.44 -6.43
N LYS A 464 8.94 41.50 -7.12
CA LYS A 464 9.93 40.40 -7.09
C LYS A 464 10.91 40.47 -5.92
N ASP A 465 11.10 41.66 -5.37
CA ASP A 465 12.23 41.95 -4.47
C ASP A 465 11.88 41.83 -2.99
N LYS A 466 10.60 42.04 -2.65
CA LYS A 466 10.13 42.02 -1.25
C LYS A 466 9.41 40.72 -0.97
N LYS A 467 9.98 39.92 -0.08
CA LYS A 467 9.51 38.59 0.31
C LYS A 467 9.62 38.50 1.84
N PHE A 468 8.50 38.37 2.53
CA PHE A 468 8.44 38.33 3.99
C PHE A 468 7.54 37.20 4.47
N VAL A 469 7.72 36.79 5.72
CA VAL A 469 6.79 35.91 6.43
C VAL A 469 6.33 36.54 7.73
N LEU A 470 5.12 36.18 8.15
CA LEU A 470 4.55 36.54 9.44
C LEU A 470 4.05 35.26 10.12
N MET A 471 4.60 34.91 11.27
CA MET A 471 4.47 33.60 11.88
C MET A 471 4.03 33.64 13.34
N PHE A 472 3.51 32.50 13.82
CA PHE A 472 3.28 32.21 15.23
C PHE A 472 2.60 33.34 16.03
N ASN A 473 3.24 33.84 17.09
CA ASN A 473 2.64 34.81 18.00
C ASN A 473 2.57 36.22 17.39
N LEU A 474 3.49 36.58 16.49
CA LEU A 474 3.40 37.83 15.73
C LEU A 474 2.19 37.81 14.79
N ARG A 475 1.96 36.67 14.10
CA ARG A 475 0.74 36.47 13.29
C ARG A 475 -0.54 36.59 14.12
N LYS A 476 -0.55 36.04 15.34
CA LYS A 476 -1.70 36.18 16.25
C LYS A 476 -1.95 37.65 16.63
N ASP A 477 -0.90 38.40 17.00
CA ASP A 477 -1.01 39.83 17.32
C ASP A 477 -1.52 40.64 16.11
N TYR A 478 -0.98 40.36 14.92
CA TYR A 478 -1.38 41.02 13.69
C TYR A 478 -2.88 40.90 13.41
N TYR A 479 -3.44 39.70 13.50
CA TYR A 479 -4.88 39.49 13.30
C TYR A 479 -5.72 40.07 14.45
N ALA A 480 -5.26 39.97 15.71
CA ALA A 480 -5.95 40.57 16.85
C ALA A 480 -6.08 42.10 16.71
N ARG A 481 -5.13 42.75 16.03
CA ARG A 481 -5.10 44.19 15.80
C ARG A 481 -5.82 44.63 14.50
N GLY A 482 -6.50 43.71 13.82
CA GLY A 482 -7.29 44.01 12.62
C GLY A 482 -6.57 43.78 11.28
N GLY A 483 -5.43 43.09 11.30
CA GLY A 483 -4.74 42.60 10.11
C GLY A 483 -4.41 43.67 9.06
N PHE A 484 -4.51 43.32 7.78
CA PHE A 484 -4.04 44.16 6.68
C PHE A 484 -4.71 45.53 6.62
N GLU A 485 -6.01 45.62 6.91
CA GLU A 485 -6.73 46.89 6.86
C GLU A 485 -6.15 47.91 7.85
N LYS A 486 -5.79 47.47 9.06
CA LYS A 486 -5.30 48.31 10.15
C LYS A 486 -3.78 48.46 10.18
N LEU A 487 -3.04 47.41 9.86
CA LEU A 487 -1.58 47.34 10.02
C LEU A 487 -0.82 47.38 8.69
N GLY A 488 -1.48 47.00 7.58
CA GLY A 488 -0.84 46.81 6.28
C GLY A 488 0.10 45.60 6.25
N ALA A 489 0.84 45.41 5.16
CA ALA A 489 1.78 44.30 5.02
C ALA A 489 3.01 44.43 5.93
N PRO A 490 3.70 43.33 6.27
CA PRO A 490 5.06 43.40 6.80
C PRO A 490 6.00 44.08 5.80
N VAL A 491 6.94 44.89 6.29
CA VAL A 491 7.91 45.62 5.47
C VAL A 491 9.37 45.24 5.78
N GLU A 492 9.57 44.34 6.74
CA GLU A 492 10.85 43.76 7.14
C GLU A 492 10.66 42.35 7.72
N ASP A 493 11.76 41.61 7.87
CA ASP A 493 11.77 40.30 8.51
C ASP A 493 11.53 40.39 10.03
N GLU A 494 10.98 39.31 10.58
CA GLU A 494 10.90 39.13 12.02
C GLU A 494 12.30 39.09 12.62
N HIS A 495 12.52 39.83 13.71
CA HIS A 495 13.80 39.82 14.43
C HIS A 495 13.60 39.72 15.93
N TYR A 496 14.51 39.01 16.58
CA TYR A 496 14.56 38.89 18.03
C TYR A 496 15.36 40.04 18.62
N ASP A 497 14.77 40.77 19.59
CA ASP A 497 15.38 41.98 20.15
C ASP A 497 16.41 41.73 21.27
N GLY A 498 16.69 40.47 21.58
CA GLY A 498 17.61 40.08 22.65
C GLY A 498 17.02 40.06 24.06
N ASN A 499 15.79 40.57 24.25
CA ASN A 499 15.13 40.69 25.55
C ASN A 499 13.91 39.76 25.70
N GLY A 500 13.85 38.69 24.90
CA GLY A 500 12.70 37.78 24.93
C GLY A 500 11.52 38.25 24.09
N ILE A 501 11.70 39.20 23.18
CA ILE A 501 10.62 39.73 22.34
C ILE A 501 11.04 39.64 20.86
N TRP A 502 10.19 39.00 20.08
CA TRP A 502 10.18 39.06 18.62
C TRP A 502 9.44 40.31 18.16
N ARG A 503 9.96 40.97 17.13
CA ARG A 503 9.38 42.17 16.54
C ARG A 503 9.32 42.05 15.03
N GLN A 504 8.33 42.70 14.44
CA GLN A 504 8.26 42.88 13.00
C GLN A 504 7.51 44.17 12.66
N THR A 505 8.07 45.00 11.81
CA THR A 505 7.41 46.22 11.35
C THR A 505 6.46 45.93 10.18
N CYS A 506 5.22 46.38 10.31
CA CYS A 506 4.25 46.49 9.24
C CYS A 506 4.12 47.96 8.78
N GLN A 507 3.48 48.19 7.62
CA GLN A 507 3.36 49.53 7.02
C GLN A 507 2.82 50.61 7.97
N LYS A 508 1.94 50.25 8.91
CA LYS A 508 1.26 51.21 9.81
C LYS A 508 1.61 51.04 11.29
N ALA A 509 2.30 49.96 11.66
CA ALA A 509 2.65 49.68 13.05
C ALA A 509 3.71 48.58 13.19
N THR A 510 4.39 48.52 14.34
CA THR A 510 5.26 47.40 14.72
C THR A 510 4.48 46.39 15.57
N LEU A 511 4.66 45.11 15.26
CA LEU A 511 4.20 43.96 16.02
C LEU A 511 5.25 43.57 17.06
N GLN A 512 4.80 43.07 18.21
CA GLN A 512 5.68 42.54 19.25
C GLN A 512 5.04 41.29 19.87
N ALA A 513 5.83 40.24 20.04
CA ALA A 513 5.38 39.02 20.69
C ALA A 513 6.51 38.35 21.47
N LYS A 514 6.16 37.65 22.54
CA LYS A 514 7.10 36.78 23.27
C LYS A 514 7.25 35.44 22.58
#